data_AF-A0A853BW33-F1
#
_entry.id   AF-A0A853BW33-F1
#
_cell.length_a   1.000
_cell.length_b   1.000
_cell.length_c   1.000
_cell.angle_alpha   90.00
_cell.angle_beta   90.00
_cell.angle_gamma   90.00
#
_symmetry.space_group_name_H-M   'P 1'
#
loop_
_entity.id
_entity.type
_entity.pdbx_description
1 polymer ?
#
loop_
_entity_poly.entity_id
_entity_poly.type
_entity_poly.pdbx_seq_one_letter_code
_entity_poly.pdbx_strand_id
1 'polypeptide(L)'
;MGFSPDQTRAEAIAAADADSFEQLSRIEFDGASDIQHYVRMVRDISKRFALELEFAAEDLEARLRSVPPATEEETGMVLARKAMRVSKHLKRSSEAAKEVGKNATKTWASLRTHFEAQMGGQEAKVRPKKTIDLES
;
A
#
# COMPACT_ATOMS: atom_id res chain seq x y z
N MET A 1 27.32 20.65 15.00
CA MET A 1 25.91 20.31 14.69
C MET A 1 25.92 18.96 14.00
N GLY A 2 25.76 17.87 14.75
CA GLY A 2 25.72 16.51 14.20
C GLY A 2 24.27 16.10 14.03
N PHE A 3 23.86 15.79 12.80
CA PHE A 3 22.55 15.20 12.54
C PHE A 3 22.46 13.84 13.26
N SER A 4 21.37 13.60 13.97
CA SER A 4 21.12 12.31 14.62
C SER A 4 21.00 11.23 13.53
N PRO A 5 21.60 10.04 13.66
CA PRO A 5 21.55 8.98 12.65
C PRO A 5 20.11 8.55 12.26
N ASP A 6 19.13 8.81 13.12
CA ASP A 6 17.70 8.61 12.82
C ASP A 6 17.15 9.59 11.78
N GLN A 7 17.64 10.84 11.77
CA GLN A 7 17.23 11.86 10.81
C GLN A 7 17.76 11.54 9.41
N THR A 8 19.03 11.12 9.31
CA THR A 8 19.64 10.73 8.02
C THR A 8 18.94 9.53 7.38
N ARG A 9 18.47 8.58 8.20
CA ARG A 9 17.72 7.42 7.71
C ARG A 9 16.31 7.77 7.26
N ALA A 10 15.59 8.61 8.01
CA ALA A 10 14.26 9.07 7.63
C ALA A 10 14.29 9.91 6.34
N GLU A 11 15.28 10.80 6.19
CA GLU A 11 15.49 11.59 4.98
C GLU A 11 15.81 10.72 3.76
N ALA A 12 16.64 9.67 3.92
CA ALA A 12 16.95 8.75 2.85
C ALA A 12 15.73 7.93 2.37
N ILE A 13 14.86 7.52 3.29
CA ILE A 13 13.61 6.82 2.95
C ILE A 13 12.66 7.76 2.20
N ALA A 14 12.49 9.00 2.69
CA ALA A 14 11.65 9.99 2.04
C ALA A 14 12.13 10.33 0.62
N ALA A 15 13.45 10.46 0.42
CA ALA A 15 14.04 10.67 -0.90
C ALA A 15 13.81 9.47 -1.84
N ALA A 16 13.97 8.24 -1.35
CA ALA A 16 13.71 7.02 -2.12
C ALA A 16 12.23 6.85 -2.50
N ASP A 17 11.31 7.33 -1.66
CA ASP A 17 9.88 7.31 -1.95
C ASP A 17 9.49 8.36 -2.99
N ALA A 18 10.04 9.58 -2.91
CA ALA A 18 9.84 10.61 -3.92
C ALA A 18 10.35 10.16 -5.30
N ASP A 19 11.54 9.55 -5.34
CA ASP A 19 12.12 8.94 -6.53
C ASP A 19 11.22 7.83 -7.09
N SER A 20 10.62 7.00 -6.23
CA SER A 20 9.69 5.94 -6.65
C SER A 20 8.43 6.48 -7.34
N PHE A 21 7.84 7.57 -6.85
CA PHE A 21 6.66 8.20 -7.48
C PHE A 21 7.02 8.87 -8.81
N GLU A 22 8.16 9.53 -8.87
CA GLU A 22 8.65 10.14 -10.10
C GLU A 22 8.93 9.07 -11.17
N GLN A 23 9.61 7.98 -10.82
CA GLN A 23 9.81 6.84 -11.71
C GLN A 23 8.48 6.27 -12.21
N LEU A 24 7.50 6.10 -11.32
CA LEU A 24 6.17 5.60 -11.69
C LEU A 24 5.48 6.50 -12.72
N SER A 25 5.61 7.82 -12.60
CA SER A 25 5.00 8.80 -13.51
C SER A 25 5.64 8.84 -14.90
N ARG A 26 6.85 8.30 -15.04
CA ARG A 26 7.63 8.29 -16.30
C ARG A 26 7.50 6.99 -17.09
N ILE A 27 6.80 5.99 -16.57
CA ILE A 27 6.61 4.72 -17.28
C ILE A 27 5.63 4.95 -18.44
N GLU A 28 6.12 4.79 -19.66
CA GLU A 28 5.32 4.68 -20.87
C GLU A 28 4.87 3.22 -21.07
N PHE A 29 3.64 3.01 -21.56
CA PHE A 29 3.06 1.67 -21.73
C PHE A 29 3.27 1.12 -23.14
N ASP A 30 4.52 0.90 -23.51
CA ASP A 30 4.89 0.41 -24.84
C ASP A 30 4.74 -1.11 -24.97
N GLY A 31 4.82 -1.83 -23.86
CA GLY A 31 4.72 -3.29 -23.84
C GLY A 31 4.22 -3.87 -22.52
N ALA A 32 4.00 -5.19 -22.55
CA ALA A 32 3.54 -5.96 -21.40
C ALA A 32 4.51 -5.89 -20.20
N SER A 33 5.81 -5.80 -20.48
CA SER A 33 6.86 -5.63 -19.46
C SER A 33 6.71 -4.33 -18.69
N ASP A 34 6.28 -3.25 -19.36
CA ASP A 34 6.15 -1.93 -18.75
C ASP A 34 4.93 -1.87 -17.84
N ILE A 35 3.81 -2.48 -18.29
CA ILE A 35 2.63 -2.65 -17.45
C ILE A 35 2.96 -3.51 -16.22
N GLN A 36 3.73 -4.60 -16.41
CA GLN A 36 4.19 -5.43 -15.28
C GLN A 36 5.09 -4.65 -14.32
N HIS A 37 5.97 -3.80 -14.84
CA HIS A 37 6.83 -2.94 -14.04
C HIS A 37 6.01 -1.91 -13.25
N TYR A 38 5.09 -1.20 -13.91
CA TYR A 38 4.19 -0.24 -13.29
C TYR A 38 3.36 -0.87 -12.16
N VAL A 39 2.72 -2.02 -12.42
CA VAL A 39 1.93 -2.74 -11.40
C VAL A 39 2.78 -3.12 -10.19
N ARG A 40 4.02 -3.60 -10.41
CA ARG A 40 4.94 -3.92 -9.31
C ARG A 40 5.27 -2.68 -8.49
N MET A 41 5.57 -1.56 -9.14
CA MET A 41 5.86 -0.31 -8.46
C MET A 41 4.66 0.22 -7.68
N VAL A 42 3.45 0.25 -8.26
CA VAL A 42 2.21 0.63 -7.53
C VAL A 42 2.05 -0.22 -6.29
N ARG A 43 2.23 -1.54 -6.39
CA ARG A 43 2.11 -2.46 -5.26
C ARG A 43 3.12 -2.14 -4.16
N ASP A 44 4.37 -1.91 -4.53
CA ASP A 44 5.45 -1.73 -3.55
C ASP A 44 5.41 -0.34 -2.90
N ILE A 45 5.01 0.71 -3.63
CA ILE A 45 4.67 2.03 -3.08
C ILE A 45 3.47 1.93 -2.14
N SER A 46 2.40 1.25 -2.55
CA SER A 46 1.18 1.10 -1.74
C SER A 46 1.46 0.39 -0.41
N LYS A 47 2.34 -0.62 -0.41
CA LYS A 47 2.77 -1.31 0.81
C LYS A 47 3.51 -0.40 1.77
N ARG A 48 4.50 0.35 1.26
CA ARG A 48 5.26 1.32 2.07
C ARG A 48 4.33 2.38 2.65
N PHE A 49 3.50 2.97 1.80
CA PHE A 49 2.55 4.00 2.22
C PHE A 49 1.54 3.49 3.26
N ALA A 50 1.05 2.26 3.13
CA ALA A 50 0.19 1.65 4.14
C ALA A 50 0.87 1.53 5.51
N LEU A 51 2.15 1.12 5.54
CA LEU A 51 2.96 1.02 6.77
C LEU A 51 3.17 2.39 7.41
N GLU A 52 3.54 3.40 6.62
CA GLU A 52 3.71 4.77 7.11
C GLU A 52 2.41 5.33 7.70
N LEU A 53 1.26 5.06 7.07
CA LEU A 53 -0.05 5.46 7.59
C LEU A 53 -0.42 4.74 8.89
N GLU A 54 0.01 3.49 9.10
CA GLU A 54 -0.18 2.78 10.37
C GLU A 54 0.64 3.42 11.49
N PHE A 55 1.93 3.64 11.26
CA PHE A 55 2.80 4.30 12.24
C PHE A 55 2.31 5.71 12.56
N ALA A 56 1.95 6.49 11.53
CA ALA A 56 1.40 7.82 11.72
C ALA A 56 0.09 7.80 12.52
N ALA A 57 -0.75 6.78 12.35
CA ALA A 57 -1.98 6.65 13.14
C ALA A 57 -1.70 6.38 14.62
N GLU A 58 -0.74 5.51 14.92
CA GLU A 58 -0.33 5.20 16.30
C GLU A 58 0.32 6.41 16.99
N ASP A 59 1.25 7.07 16.30
CA ASP A 59 1.90 8.28 16.82
C ASP A 59 0.87 9.41 17.03
N LEU A 60 -0.03 9.63 16.07
CA LEU A 60 -1.10 10.61 16.21
C LEU A 60 -2.02 10.31 17.41
N GLU A 61 -2.40 9.05 17.60
CA GLU A 61 -3.23 8.64 18.73
C GLU A 61 -2.53 8.90 20.07
N ALA A 62 -1.26 8.54 20.18
CA ALA A 62 -0.45 8.74 21.38
C ALA A 62 -0.31 10.23 21.71
N ARG A 63 0.02 11.05 20.70
CA ARG A 63 0.13 12.52 20.85
C ARG A 63 -1.19 13.13 21.29
N LEU A 64 -2.31 12.78 20.64
CA LEU A 64 -3.62 13.32 20.99
C LEU A 64 -4.08 12.91 22.40
N ARG A 65 -3.70 11.73 22.89
CA ARG A 65 -3.96 11.30 24.27
C ARG A 65 -3.17 12.09 25.30
N SER A 66 -2.02 12.65 24.92
CA SER A 66 -1.18 13.46 25.81
C SER A 66 -1.58 14.94 25.88
N VAL A 67 -2.53 15.37 25.05
CA VAL A 67 -3.02 16.76 25.04
C VAL A 67 -3.75 17.04 26.35
N PRO A 68 -3.49 18.18 27.02
CA PRO A 68 -4.24 18.52 28.22
C PRO A 68 -5.73 18.73 27.91
N PRO A 69 -6.65 18.38 28.83
CA PRO A 69 -8.07 18.62 28.65
C PRO A 69 -8.37 20.11 28.44
N ALA A 70 -9.33 20.42 27.57
CA ALA A 70 -9.72 21.81 27.30
C ALA A 70 -10.66 22.38 28.39
N THR A 71 -11.36 21.50 29.12
CA THR A 71 -12.28 21.84 30.21
C THR A 71 -12.07 20.89 31.39
N GLU A 72 -12.46 21.32 32.59
CA GLU A 72 -12.37 20.49 33.80
C GLU A 72 -13.26 19.23 33.75
N GLU A 73 -14.33 19.26 32.94
CA GLU A 73 -15.25 18.13 32.74
C GLU A 73 -14.69 17.06 31.78
N GLU A 74 -13.65 17.39 31.02
CA GLU A 74 -13.09 16.50 30.01
C GLU A 74 -12.14 15.48 30.63
N THR A 75 -12.69 14.33 31.02
CA THR A 75 -11.91 13.23 31.59
C THR A 75 -10.94 12.61 30.56
N GLY A 76 -9.85 12.00 31.05
CA GLY A 76 -8.88 11.31 30.20
C GLY A 76 -9.48 10.20 29.31
N MET A 77 -10.59 9.58 29.73
CA MET A 77 -11.31 8.59 28.92
C MET A 77 -12.03 9.22 27.72
N VAL A 78 -12.59 10.42 27.89
CA VAL A 78 -13.22 11.17 26.79
C VAL A 78 -12.17 11.56 25.76
N LEU A 79 -11.03 12.08 26.21
CA LEU A 79 -9.92 12.44 25.34
C LEU A 79 -9.35 11.22 24.60
N ALA A 80 -9.17 10.09 25.28
CA ALA A 80 -8.70 8.85 24.63
C ALA A 80 -9.64 8.37 23.53
N ARG A 81 -10.96 8.47 23.72
CA ARG A 81 -11.95 8.14 22.69
C ARG A 81 -11.89 9.10 21.51
N LYS A 82 -11.70 10.40 21.75
CA LYS A 82 -11.53 11.40 20.69
C LYS A 82 -10.26 11.12 19.88
N ALA A 83 -9.13 10.90 20.55
CA ALA A 83 -7.86 10.53 19.92
C ALA A 83 -8.00 9.29 19.04
N MET A 84 -8.62 8.22 19.55
CA MET A 84 -8.88 6.99 18.79
C MET A 84 -9.77 7.22 17.56
N ARG A 85 -10.79 8.10 17.66
CA ARG A 85 -11.65 8.43 16.51
C ARG A 85 -10.86 9.13 15.41
N VAL A 86 -9.97 10.05 15.78
CA VAL A 86 -9.12 10.77 14.82
C VAL A 86 -8.12 9.82 14.17
N SER A 87 -7.36 9.05 14.96
CA SER A 87 -6.36 8.10 14.44
C SER A 87 -6.97 7.01 13.56
N LYS A 88 -8.22 6.61 13.82
CA LYS A 88 -8.96 5.64 13.00
C LYS A 88 -9.09 6.06 11.54
N HIS A 89 -9.09 7.36 11.22
CA HIS A 89 -9.11 7.81 9.82
C HIS A 89 -7.81 7.45 9.10
N LEU A 90 -6.66 7.61 9.73
CA LEU A 90 -5.38 7.18 9.14
C LEU A 90 -5.28 5.66 9.02
N LYS A 91 -5.77 4.91 10.03
CA LYS A 91 -5.87 3.43 9.92
C LYS A 91 -6.72 3.01 8.73
N ARG A 92 -7.85 3.68 8.48
CA ARG A 92 -8.69 3.43 7.29
C ARG A 92 -7.98 3.76 5.99
N SER A 93 -7.21 4.85 5.95
CA SER A 93 -6.39 5.21 4.79
C SER A 93 -5.32 4.15 4.51
N SER A 94 -4.70 3.58 5.55
CA SER A 94 -3.75 2.47 5.40
C SER A 94 -4.41 1.26 4.74
N GLU A 95 -5.60 0.85 5.23
CA GLU A 95 -6.35 -0.25 4.62
C GLU A 95 -6.70 0.02 3.15
N ALA A 96 -7.08 1.26 2.82
CA ALA A 96 -7.32 1.66 1.43
C ALA A 96 -6.04 1.55 0.58
N ALA A 97 -4.89 1.98 1.10
CA ALA A 97 -3.60 1.83 0.42
C ALA A 97 -3.26 0.34 0.18
N LYS A 98 -3.50 -0.54 1.15
CA LYS A 98 -3.34 -1.99 0.95
C LYS A 98 -4.23 -2.51 -0.19
N GLU A 99 -5.45 -2.00 -0.31
CA GLU A 99 -6.34 -2.38 -1.42
C GLU A 99 -5.88 -1.87 -2.77
N VAL A 100 -5.27 -0.67 -2.85
CA VAL A 100 -4.64 -0.20 -4.08
C VAL A 100 -3.56 -1.21 -4.55
N GLY A 101 -2.68 -1.65 -3.65
CA GLY A 101 -1.64 -2.63 -3.98
C GLY A 101 -2.20 -4.01 -4.38
N LYS A 102 -3.27 -4.47 -3.74
CA LYS A 102 -3.98 -5.72 -4.11
C LYS A 102 -4.60 -5.60 -5.51
N ASN A 103 -5.29 -4.49 -5.79
CA ASN A 103 -5.94 -4.28 -7.08
C ASN A 103 -4.92 -4.12 -8.20
N ALA A 104 -3.77 -3.47 -7.96
CA ALA A 104 -2.67 -3.45 -8.93
C ALA A 104 -2.26 -4.88 -9.33
N THR A 105 -2.09 -5.78 -8.36
CA THR A 105 -1.74 -7.18 -8.63
C THR A 105 -2.83 -7.89 -9.44
N LYS A 106 -4.11 -7.63 -9.15
CA LYS A 106 -5.24 -8.16 -9.93
C LYS A 106 -5.26 -7.61 -11.36
N THR A 107 -4.88 -6.36 -11.58
CA THR A 107 -4.77 -5.76 -12.91
C THR A 107 -3.80 -6.56 -13.78
N TRP A 108 -2.62 -6.90 -13.27
CA TRP A 108 -1.68 -7.74 -14.03
C TRP A 108 -2.22 -9.15 -14.30
N ALA A 109 -2.87 -9.77 -13.31
CA ALA A 109 -3.49 -11.08 -13.50
C ALA A 109 -4.58 -11.04 -14.59
N SER A 110 -5.44 -10.02 -14.57
CA SER A 110 -6.51 -9.81 -15.54
C SER A 110 -5.94 -9.53 -16.94
N LEU A 111 -4.90 -8.69 -17.06
CA LEU A 111 -4.21 -8.46 -18.33
C LEU A 111 -3.69 -9.78 -18.91
N ARG A 112 -3.02 -10.60 -18.09
CA ARG A 112 -2.55 -11.93 -18.49
C ARG A 112 -3.66 -12.85 -18.93
N THR A 113 -4.82 -12.83 -18.26
CA THR A 113 -5.94 -13.69 -18.65
C THR A 113 -6.61 -13.25 -19.95
N HIS A 114 -6.73 -11.95 -20.20
CA HIS A 114 -7.52 -11.44 -21.33
C HIS A 114 -6.68 -11.12 -22.58
N PHE A 115 -5.39 -10.83 -22.42
CA PHE A 115 -4.52 -10.37 -23.51
C PHE A 115 -3.31 -11.28 -23.74
N GLU A 116 -3.34 -12.53 -23.25
CA GLU A 116 -2.21 -13.48 -23.36
C GLU A 116 -1.69 -13.64 -24.80
N ALA A 117 -2.62 -13.79 -25.76
CA ALA A 117 -2.30 -13.99 -27.16
C ALA A 117 -1.65 -12.75 -27.79
N GLN A 118 -2.07 -11.55 -27.38
CA GLN A 118 -1.54 -10.27 -27.84
C GLN A 118 -0.20 -9.91 -27.18
N MET A 119 0.09 -10.48 -26.01
CA MET A 119 1.37 -10.31 -25.30
C MET A 119 2.47 -11.28 -25.77
N GLY A 120 2.26 -11.97 -26.90
CA GLY A 120 3.24 -12.91 -27.46
C GLY A 120 3.38 -14.21 -26.65
N GLY A 121 2.40 -14.51 -25.77
CA GLY A 121 2.32 -15.80 -25.10
C GLY A 121 2.05 -16.88 -26.13
N GLN A 122 2.99 -17.82 -26.30
CA GLN A 122 2.68 -19.13 -26.88
C GLN A 122 1.41 -19.65 -26.23
N GLU A 123 0.43 -20.05 -27.05
CA GLU A 123 -0.89 -20.55 -26.65
C GLU A 123 -0.85 -21.17 -25.26
N ALA A 124 -1.62 -20.58 -24.34
CA ALA A 124 -1.78 -21.10 -22.99
C ALA A 124 -2.04 -22.59 -23.09
N LYS A 125 -1.07 -23.42 -22.69
CA LYS A 125 -1.25 -24.87 -22.59
C LYS A 125 -2.43 -25.08 -21.67
N VAL A 126 -3.59 -25.34 -22.26
CA VAL A 126 -4.85 -25.66 -21.60
C VAL A 126 -4.50 -26.75 -20.60
N ARG A 127 -4.45 -26.40 -19.31
CA ARG A 127 -4.19 -27.40 -18.28
C ARG A 127 -5.33 -28.42 -18.39
N PRO A 128 -5.04 -29.71 -18.62
CA PRO A 128 -6.09 -30.70 -18.69
C PRO A 128 -6.84 -30.67 -17.37
N LYS A 129 -8.15 -30.41 -17.42
CA LYS A 129 -9.03 -30.61 -16.27
C LYS A 129 -8.83 -32.08 -15.86
N LYS A 130 -8.32 -32.31 -14.65
CA LYS A 130 -8.39 -33.64 -14.03
C LYS A 130 -9.86 -33.95 -13.86
N THR A 131 -10.40 -34.73 -14.79
CA THR A 131 -11.61 -35.51 -14.57
C THR A 131 -11.29 -36.42 -13.39
N ILE A 132 -11.95 -36.18 -12.25
CA ILE A 132 -11.95 -37.13 -11.16
C ILE A 132 -12.98 -38.16 -11.59
N ASP A 133 -12.52 -39.29 -12.14
CA ASP A 133 -13.38 -40.44 -12.37
C ASP A 133 -13.78 -40.98 -10.99
N LEU A 134 -15.02 -40.70 -10.62
CA LEU A 134 -15.72 -41.34 -9.51
C LEU A 134 -16.37 -42.60 -10.06
N GLU A 135 -15.60 -43.67 -10.24
CA GLU A 135 -16.17 -45.00 -10.41
C GLU A 135 -15.42 -46.05 -9.57
N SER A 136 -16.23 -46.77 -8.78
CA SER A 136 -16.03 -48.02 -8.01
C SER A 136 -15.66 -47.90 -6.53
#